data_AF-A0A661NIX8-F1
#
_entry.id   AF-A0A661NIX8-F1
#
_cell.length_a   1.000
_cell.length_b   1.000
_cell.length_c   1.000
_cell.angle_alpha   90.00
_cell.angle_beta   90.00
_cell.angle_gamma   90.00
#
_symmetry.space_group_name_H-M   'P 1'
#
loop_
_entity.id
_entity.type
_entity.pdbx_description
1 polymer ?
#
loop_
_entity_poly.entity_id
_entity_poly.type
_entity_poly.pdbx_seq_one_letter_code
_entity_poly.pdbx_strand_id
1 'polypeptide(L)'
;MIGDKLVITDYHRRGARLVMDKLAPMLEAAAGRVLAVSVAGESGSGKSEIAHCLGELAEQQGRHYVILGQDDYFKLPPRSNHERRLEDISWVG
;
A
#
# COMPACT_ATOMS: atom_id res chain seq x y z
N MET A 1 -0.26 -7.05 -4.26
CA MET A 1 -0.18 -8.50 -4.07
C MET A 1 -0.83 -9.19 -5.24
N ILE A 2 -0.03 -9.85 -6.05
CA ILE A 2 -0.43 -10.60 -7.22
C ILE A 2 -1.43 -11.66 -6.75
N GLY A 3 -2.68 -11.53 -7.20
CA GLY A 3 -3.77 -12.44 -6.86
C GLY A 3 -4.68 -12.01 -5.70
N ASP A 4 -4.35 -10.94 -4.98
CA ASP A 4 -5.22 -10.40 -3.92
C ASP A 4 -6.42 -9.63 -4.49
N LYS A 5 -7.58 -9.82 -3.88
CA LYS A 5 -8.78 -9.03 -4.15
C LYS A 5 -8.90 -7.90 -3.13
N LEU A 6 -8.69 -6.67 -3.58
CA LEU A 6 -8.85 -5.48 -2.73
C LEU A 6 -10.34 -5.18 -2.51
N VAL A 7 -10.74 -5.01 -1.25
CA VAL A 7 -12.12 -4.60 -0.89
C VAL A 7 -12.11 -3.14 -0.48
N ILE A 8 -12.21 -2.26 -1.47
CA ILE A 8 -12.19 -0.81 -1.25
C ILE A 8 -13.58 -0.32 -0.81
N THR A 9 -13.60 0.50 0.23
CA THR A 9 -14.83 1.07 0.82
C THR A 9 -14.61 2.56 1.07
N ASP A 10 -15.68 3.28 1.43
CA ASP A 10 -15.59 4.71 1.77
C ASP A 10 -14.67 5.00 2.96
N TYR A 11 -14.48 4.03 3.85
CA TYR A 11 -13.51 4.12 4.93
C TYR A 11 -12.08 4.29 4.35
N HIS A 12 -11.69 3.42 3.42
CA HIS A 12 -10.39 3.48 2.74
C HIS A 12 -10.23 4.77 1.94
N ARG A 13 -11.26 5.15 1.17
CA ARG A 13 -11.23 6.39 0.36
C ARG A 13 -11.08 7.64 1.22
N ARG A 14 -11.77 7.71 2.37
CA ARG A 14 -11.62 8.80 3.35
C ARG A 14 -10.21 8.82 3.95
N GLY A 15 -9.72 7.67 4.40
CA GLY A 15 -8.37 7.56 4.97
C GLY A 15 -7.29 8.02 3.98
N ALA A 16 -7.38 7.57 2.73
CA ALA A 16 -6.42 7.96 1.69
C ALA A 16 -6.44 9.46 1.38
N ARG A 17 -7.60 10.12 1.40
CA ARG A 17 -7.68 11.59 1.25
C ARG A 17 -6.94 12.32 2.37
N LEU A 18 -7.16 11.90 3.61
CA LEU A 18 -6.48 12.50 4.77
C LEU A 18 -4.95 12.33 4.68
N VAL A 19 -4.49 11.18 4.18
CA VAL A 19 -3.05 10.94 3.94
C VAL A 19 -2.55 11.80 2.77
N MET A 20 -3.30 11.89 1.67
CA MET A 20 -2.94 12.71 0.52
C MET A 20 -2.80 14.20 0.87
N ASP A 21 -3.66 14.73 1.74
CA ASP A 21 -3.56 16.12 2.22
C ASP A 21 -2.21 16.39 2.92
N LYS A 22 -1.63 15.37 3.57
CA LYS A 22 -0.30 15.46 4.20
C LYS A 22 0.84 15.24 3.20
N LEU A 23 0.62 14.43 2.16
CA LEU A 23 1.62 14.15 1.13
C LEU A 23 1.72 15.25 0.06
N ALA A 24 0.65 15.98 -0.21
CA ALA A 24 0.61 17.06 -1.21
C ALA A 24 1.80 18.03 -1.14
N PRO A 25 2.16 18.63 0.02
CA PRO A 25 3.33 19.51 0.09
C PRO A 25 4.65 18.79 -0.21
N MET A 26 4.77 17.50 0.13
CA MET A 26 5.97 16.70 -0.17
C MET A 26 6.08 16.38 -1.67
N LEU A 27 4.94 16.12 -2.33
CA LEU A 27 4.86 15.90 -3.78
C LEU A 27 5.26 17.15 -4.57
N GLU A 28 4.82 18.34 -4.15
CA GLU A 28 5.23 19.59 -4.77
C GLU A 28 6.74 19.87 -4.54
N ALA A 29 7.23 19.64 -3.32
CA ALA A 29 8.64 19.82 -2.98
C ALA A 29 9.58 18.83 -3.69
N ALA A 30 9.07 17.69 -4.16
CA ALA A 30 9.87 16.69 -4.86
C ALA A 30 10.43 17.20 -6.21
N ALA A 31 9.88 18.28 -6.78
CA ALA A 31 10.40 18.97 -7.96
C ALA A 31 10.75 18.02 -9.14
N GLY A 32 9.86 17.07 -9.42
CA GLY A 32 10.04 16.07 -10.49
C GLY A 32 10.83 14.82 -10.10
N ARG A 33 11.29 14.71 -8.84
CA ARG A 33 11.85 13.47 -8.30
C ARG A 33 10.74 12.50 -7.89
N VAL A 34 11.07 11.22 -7.88
CA VAL A 34 10.18 10.16 -7.38
C VAL A 34 10.04 10.30 -5.86
N LEU A 35 8.80 10.39 -5.38
CA LEU A 35 8.48 10.29 -3.97
C LEU A 35 8.12 8.84 -3.63
N ALA A 36 8.89 8.22 -2.74
CA ALA A 36 8.57 6.89 -2.20
C ALA A 36 7.70 7.04 -0.94
N VAL A 37 6.59 6.31 -0.88
CA VAL A 37 5.66 6.31 0.26
C VAL A 37 5.44 4.87 0.73
N SER A 38 5.76 4.60 1.98
CA SER A 38 5.53 3.29 2.61
C SER A 38 4.23 3.31 3.40
N VAL A 39 3.33 2.37 3.10
CA VAL A 39 2.07 2.18 3.85
C VAL A 39 2.19 0.90 4.68
N ALA A 40 2.32 1.06 6.00
CA ALA A 40 2.48 -0.04 6.94
C ALA A 40 1.26 -0.17 7.87
N GLY A 41 1.03 -1.38 8.37
CA GLY A 41 -0.07 -1.70 9.28
C GLY A 41 -0.19 -3.20 9.48
N GLU A 42 -0.97 -3.59 10.49
CA GLU A 42 -1.24 -4.98 10.79
C GLU A 42 -1.91 -5.71 9.61
N SER A 43 -1.90 -7.04 9.63
CA SER A 43 -2.63 -7.82 8.65
C SER A 43 -4.13 -7.51 8.73
N GLY A 44 -4.77 -7.23 7.60
CA GLY A 44 -6.19 -6.85 7.55
C GLY A 44 -6.51 -5.40 7.91
N SER A 45 -5.53 -4.55 8.21
CA SER A 45 -5.77 -3.14 8.59
C SER A 45 -6.17 -2.20 7.45
N GLY A 46 -6.30 -2.71 6.21
CA GLY A 46 -6.62 -1.91 5.02
C GLY A 46 -5.41 -1.23 4.35
N LYS A 47 -4.17 -1.64 4.67
CA LYS A 47 -2.95 -1.00 4.12
C LYS A 47 -2.87 -1.05 2.58
N SER A 48 -3.24 -2.18 1.98
CA SER A 48 -3.22 -2.37 0.53
C SER A 48 -4.28 -1.52 -0.15
N GLU A 49 -5.47 -1.42 0.46
CA GLU A 49 -6.59 -0.60 0.00
C GLU A 49 -6.25 0.90 0.07
N ILE A 50 -5.61 1.35 1.14
CA ILE A 50 -5.12 2.73 1.27
C ILE A 50 -4.07 3.04 0.21
N ALA A 51 -3.09 2.16 0.00
CA ALA A 51 -2.08 2.34 -1.04
C ALA A 51 -2.70 2.45 -2.44
N HIS A 52 -3.70 1.61 -2.75
CA HIS A 52 -4.44 1.68 -4.01
C HIS A 52 -5.20 3.00 -4.16
N CYS A 53 -5.92 3.43 -3.12
CA CYS A 53 -6.66 4.69 -3.15
C CYS A 53 -5.73 5.91 -3.28
N LEU A 54 -4.53 5.86 -2.70
CA LEU A 54 -3.50 6.90 -2.88
C LEU A 54 -3.00 6.96 -4.33
N GLY A 55 -2.81 5.80 -4.97
CA GLY A 55 -2.47 5.70 -6.39
C GLY A 55 -3.54 6.35 -7.28
N GLU A 56 -4.82 6.00 -7.07
CA GLU A 56 -5.95 6.61 -7.79
C GLU A 56 -5.97 8.15 -7.63
N LEU A 57 -5.75 8.66 -6.41
CA LEU A 57 -5.70 10.10 -6.15
C LEU A 57 -4.51 10.78 -6.85
N ALA A 58 -3.35 10.13 -6.91
CA ALA A 58 -2.18 10.64 -7.61
C ALA A 58 -2.43 10.69 -9.13
N GLU A 59 -3.05 9.65 -9.70
CA GLU A 59 -3.40 9.60 -11.11
C GLU A 59 -4.42 10.67 -11.50
N GLN A 60 -5.41 10.93 -10.64
CA GLN A 60 -6.36 12.04 -10.83
C GLN A 60 -5.68 13.42 -10.87
N GLN A 61 -4.49 13.55 -10.27
CA GLN A 61 -3.66 14.75 -10.34
C GLN A 61 -2.66 14.74 -11.51
N GLY A 62 -2.79 13.78 -12.44
CA GLY A 62 -1.91 13.64 -13.59
C GLY A 62 -0.52 13.08 -13.26
N ARG A 63 -0.37 12.42 -12.10
CA ARG A 63 0.90 11.83 -11.67
C ARG A 63 0.91 10.33 -11.94
N HIS A 64 2.03 9.83 -12.46
CA HIS A 64 2.25 8.39 -12.58
C HIS A 64 2.61 7.79 -11.22
N TYR A 65 2.17 6.55 -10.99
CA TYR A 65 2.46 5.82 -9.76
C TYR A 65 2.76 4.35 -10.05
N VAL A 66 3.43 3.71 -9.11
CA VAL A 66 3.61 2.25 -9.06
C VAL A 66 3.38 1.80 -7.63
N ILE A 67 2.64 0.71 -7.45
CA ILE A 67 2.43 0.10 -6.14
C ILE A 67 3.26 -1.18 -6.08
N LEU A 68 4.12 -1.25 -5.06
CA LEU A 68 4.93 -2.43 -4.77
C LEU A 68 4.36 -3.12 -3.53
N GLY A 69 3.76 -4.30 -3.70
CA GLY A 69 3.35 -5.14 -2.58
C GLY A 69 4.54 -5.94 -2.05
N GLN A 70 4.94 -5.76 -0.79
CA GLN A 70 6.12 -6.46 -0.25
C GLN A 70 5.98 -7.99 -0.29
N ASP A 71 4.78 -8.50 -0.03
CA ASP A 71 4.46 -9.92 -0.09
C ASP A 71 4.60 -10.53 -1.50
N ASP A 72 4.68 -9.72 -2.55
CA ASP A 72 4.97 -10.20 -3.92
C ASP A 72 6.42 -10.67 -4.09
N TYR A 73 7.29 -10.36 -3.13
CA TYR A 73 8.72 -10.64 -3.15
C TYR A 73 9.13 -11.66 -2.10
N PHE A 74 8.18 -12.22 -1.35
CA PHE A 74 8.44 -13.26 -0.38
C PHE A 74 8.68 -14.63 -1.03
N LYS A 75 9.33 -15.51 -0.28
CA LYS A 75 9.64 -16.86 -0.78
C LYS A 75 8.37 -17.70 -0.94
N LEU A 76 7.39 -17.46 -0.08
CA LEU A 76 6.09 -18.14 -0.09
C LEU A 76 5.00 -17.15 -0.52
N PRO A 77 3.99 -17.61 -1.28
CA PRO A 77 2.80 -16.81 -1.56
C PRO A 77 2.11 -16.35 -0.27
N PRO A 78 1.32 -15.26 -0.28
CA PRO A 78 0.80 -14.61 0.93
C PRO A 78 0.10 -15.56 1.92
N ARG A 79 -0.75 -16.46 1.41
CA ARG A 79 -1.48 -17.44 2.22
C ARG A 79 -0.53 -18.42 2.92
N SER A 80 0.35 -19.08 2.17
CA SER A 80 1.32 -20.03 2.72
C SER A 80 2.34 -19.33 3.63
N ASN A 81 2.65 -18.07 3.37
CA ASN A 81 3.49 -17.25 4.22
C ASN A 81 2.81 -16.90 5.55
N HIS A 82 1.49 -16.67 5.54
CA HIS A 82 0.70 -16.51 6.76
C HIS A 82 0.63 -17.81 7.57
N GLU A 83 0.39 -18.95 6.92
CA GLU A 83 0.38 -20.26 7.57
C GLU A 83 1.73 -20.56 8.25
N ARG A 84 2.85 -20.26 7.57
CA ARG A 84 4.20 -20.42 8.14
C ARG A 84 4.47 -19.50 9.34
N ARG A 85 3.94 -18.28 9.33
CA ARG A 85 4.01 -17.33 10.46
C ARG A 85 3.34 -17.84 11.72
N LEU A 86 2.27 -18.63 11.58
CA LEU A 86 1.57 -19.22 12.72
C LEU A 86 2.38 -20.34 13.37
N GLU A 87 3.23 -21.03 12.60
CA GLU A 87 4.15 -22.06 13.11
C GLU A 87 5.41 -21.46 13.73
N ASP A 88 5.96 -20.39 13.14
CA ASP A 88 7.17 -19.71 13.59
C ASP A 88 7.07 -18.21 13.32
N ILE A 89 6.90 -17.43 14.40
CA ILE A 89 6.73 -15.98 14.30
C ILE A 89 7.99 -15.25 13.80
N SER A 90 9.16 -15.89 13.83
CA SER A 90 10.39 -15.31 13.28
C SER A 90 10.40 -15.32 11.74
N TRP A 91 9.51 -16.09 11.12
CA TRP A 91 9.31 -16.12 9.68
C TRP A 91 8.46 -14.93 9.23
N VAL A 92 9.07 -13.84 8.75
CA VAL A 92 8.33 -12.61 8.38
C VAL A 92 8.14 -12.40 6.87
N GLY A 93 8.60 -13.34 6.03
CA GLY A 93 8.55 -13.28 4.56
C GLY A 93 9.51 -14.26 3.88
#